data_AF-A0A2H0WXJ4-F1
#
_entry.id   AF-A0A2H0WXJ4-F1
#
_cell.length_a   1.000
_cell.length_b   1.000
_cell.length_c   1.000
_cell.angle_alpha   90.00
_cell.angle_beta   90.00
_cell.angle_gamma   90.00
#
_symmetry.space_group_name_H-M   'P 1'
#
loop_
_entity.id
_entity.type
_entity.pdbx_description
1 polymer ?
#
loop_
_entity_poly.entity_id
_entity_poly.type
_entity_poly.pdbx_seq_one_letter_code
_entity_poly.pdbx_strand_id
1 'polypeptide(L)'
;MDQFTVPQFIEHKAKIVGPLTFQQFIFVGLAAAICFFFYFTLPFYFFILATIVIMLGGVALAFVKIGGRSLPVILKNFFFFSLSPKIYLWKKKTGGLPPKLIEKAPEAKEEVPVPTIAGKSRLNTLSTQVEIKTK
;
A
#
# COMPACT_ATOMS: atom_id res chain seq x y z
N MET A 1 1.98 -4.47 44.22
CA MET A 1 2.51 -4.14 42.88
C MET A 1 1.45 -4.58 41.89
N ASP A 2 0.43 -3.74 41.66
CA ASP A 2 -0.61 -4.06 40.70
C ASP A 2 -0.07 -3.86 39.29
N GLN A 3 -0.03 -4.94 38.53
CA GLN A 3 0.40 -4.92 37.13
C GLN A 3 -0.80 -4.48 36.29
N PHE A 4 -0.77 -3.23 35.81
CA PHE A 4 -1.73 -2.79 34.81
C PHE A 4 -1.46 -3.55 33.51
N THR A 5 -2.40 -4.39 33.08
CA THR A 5 -2.34 -4.99 31.75
C THR A 5 -2.48 -3.88 30.72
N VAL A 6 -1.49 -3.72 29.84
CA VAL A 6 -1.60 -2.78 28.72
C VAL A 6 -2.70 -3.30 27.81
N PRO A 7 -3.75 -2.50 27.52
CA PRO A 7 -4.76 -2.89 26.57
C PRO A 7 -4.11 -3.06 25.20
N GLN A 8 -3.94 -4.30 24.75
CA GLN A 8 -3.58 -4.56 23.36
C GLN A 8 -4.85 -4.41 22.52
N PHE A 9 -5.10 -3.19 22.06
CA PHE A 9 -6.10 -2.95 21.02
C PHE A 9 -5.59 -3.61 19.73
N ILE A 10 -5.90 -4.90 19.53
CA ILE A 10 -5.80 -5.48 18.20
C ILE A 10 -6.86 -4.75 17.37
N GLU A 11 -6.40 -3.82 16.54
CA GLU A 11 -7.24 -3.01 15.65
C GLU A 11 -8.24 -3.92 14.92
N HIS A 12 -9.46 -3.95 15.43
CA HIS A 12 -10.53 -4.69 14.79
C HIS A 12 -10.92 -3.89 13.56
N LYS A 13 -10.86 -4.54 12.39
CA LYS A 13 -11.28 -3.91 11.14
C LYS A 13 -12.69 -3.34 11.32
N ALA A 14 -12.86 -2.08 10.92
CA ALA A 14 -14.16 -1.43 10.93
C ALA A 14 -15.18 -2.26 10.15
N LYS A 15 -16.31 -2.56 10.80
CA LYS A 15 -17.48 -3.16 10.18
C LYS A 15 -18.27 -2.01 9.56
N ILE A 16 -18.28 -1.93 8.24
CA ILE A 16 -18.87 -0.79 7.50
C ILE A 16 -20.30 -1.12 7.06
N VAL A 17 -20.57 -2.40 6.74
CA VAL A 17 -21.88 -2.85 6.25
C VAL A 17 -22.46 -3.84 7.26
N GLY A 18 -23.16 -3.33 8.27
CA GLY A 18 -23.74 -4.11 9.36
C GLY A 18 -22.68 -4.95 10.09
N PRO A 19 -22.76 -6.30 10.08
CA PRO A 19 -21.76 -7.17 10.71
C PRO A 19 -20.50 -7.40 9.85
N LEU A 20 -20.51 -7.00 8.57
CA LEU A 20 -19.45 -7.29 7.60
C LEU A 20 -18.39 -6.18 7.55
N THR A 21 -17.13 -6.59 7.44
CA THR A 21 -16.03 -5.70 7.05
C THR A 21 -16.10 -5.40 5.55
N PHE A 22 -15.51 -4.27 5.12
CA PHE A 22 -15.49 -3.88 3.70
C PHE A 22 -14.91 -4.97 2.79
N GLN A 23 -13.83 -5.62 3.22
CA GLN A 23 -13.22 -6.71 2.47
C GLN A 23 -14.17 -7.90 2.32
N GLN A 24 -14.86 -8.28 3.40
CA GLN A 24 -15.83 -9.38 3.38
C GLN A 24 -17.02 -9.07 2.48
N PHE A 25 -17.52 -7.84 2.53
CA PHE A 25 -18.59 -7.38 1.65
C PHE A 25 -18.21 -7.50 0.17
N ILE A 26 -16.99 -7.09 -0.20
CA ILE A 26 -16.51 -7.24 -1.58
C ILE A 26 -16.49 -8.71 -2.01
N PHE A 27 -15.95 -9.62 -1.18
CA PHE A 27 -15.89 -11.04 -1.55
C PHE A 27 -17.27 -11.67 -1.72
N VAL A 28 -18.21 -11.40 -0.79
CA VAL A 28 -19.58 -11.90 -0.88
C VAL A 28 -20.33 -11.26 -2.05
N GLY A 29 -20.17 -9.95 -2.26
CA GLY A 29 -20.77 -9.22 -3.38
C GLY A 29 -20.26 -9.72 -4.73
N LEU A 30 -18.96 -10.02 -4.84
CA LEU A 30 -18.38 -10.58 -6.05
C LEU A 30 -18.89 -12.01 -6.30
N ALA A 31 -18.98 -12.85 -5.27
CA ALA A 31 -19.56 -14.19 -5.39
C ALA A 31 -21.04 -14.12 -5.84
N ALA A 32 -21.83 -13.22 -5.28
CA ALA A 32 -23.22 -13.01 -5.67
C ALA A 32 -23.35 -12.49 -7.11
N ALA A 33 -22.49 -11.54 -7.52
CA ALA A 33 -22.45 -11.03 -8.89
C ALA A 33 -22.10 -12.12 -9.91
N ILE A 34 -21.14 -12.99 -9.60
CA ILE A 34 -20.79 -14.15 -10.44
C ILE A 34 -21.96 -15.13 -10.51
N CYS A 35 -22.62 -15.42 -9.38
CA CYS A 35 -23.80 -16.28 -9.39
C CYS A 35 -24.93 -15.69 -10.25
N PHE A 36 -25.16 -14.38 -10.15
CA PHE A 36 -26.13 -13.69 -11.00
C PHE A 36 -25.78 -13.79 -12.48
N PHE A 37 -24.50 -13.68 -12.85
CA PHE A 37 -24.06 -13.87 -14.23
C PHE A 37 -24.29 -15.32 -14.72
N PHE A 38 -24.05 -16.31 -13.86
CA PHE A 38 -24.27 -17.72 -14.18
C PHE A 38 -25.75 -18.07 -14.39
N TYR A 39 -26.67 -17.36 -13.73
CA TYR A 39 -28.10 -17.52 -13.94
C TYR A 39 -28.51 -17.28 -15.40
N PHE A 40 -27.84 -16.35 -16.10
CA PHE A 40 -28.12 -16.07 -17.51
C PHE A 40 -27.40 -16.99 -18.50
N THR A 41 -26.28 -17.60 -18.08
CA THR A 41 -25.37 -18.30 -18.99
C THR A 41 -25.55 -19.83 -18.95
N LEU A 42 -25.87 -20.40 -17.79
CA LEU A 42 -25.88 -21.85 -17.58
C LEU A 42 -27.30 -22.44 -17.54
N PRO A 43 -27.49 -23.69 -18.02
CA PRO A 43 -28.73 -24.45 -17.79
C PRO A 43 -28.95 -24.72 -16.29
N PHE A 44 -30.23 -24.79 -15.88
CA PHE A 44 -30.67 -24.76 -14.48
C PHE A 44 -29.93 -25.73 -13.52
N TYR A 45 -29.69 -26.97 -13.96
CA TYR A 45 -28.97 -27.96 -13.15
C TYR A 45 -27.51 -27.57 -12.86
N PHE A 46 -26.78 -27.13 -13.89
CA PHE A 46 -25.40 -26.69 -13.72
C PHE A 46 -25.31 -25.36 -12.98
N PHE A 47 -26.30 -24.48 -13.16
CA PHE A 47 -26.44 -23.24 -12.41
C PHE A 47 -26.50 -23.51 -10.90
N ILE A 48 -27.41 -24.37 -10.44
CA ILE A 48 -27.56 -24.68 -9.00
C ILE A 48 -26.25 -25.19 -8.41
N LEU A 49 -25.61 -26.15 -9.08
CA LEU A 49 -24.36 -26.73 -8.58
C LEU A 49 -23.24 -25.67 -8.52
N ALA A 50 -23.08 -24.86 -9.56
CA ALA A 50 -22.08 -23.82 -9.59
C ALA A 50 -22.33 -22.74 -8.54
N THR A 51 -23.58 -22.29 -8.37
CA THR A 51 -23.96 -21.30 -7.37
C THR A 51 -23.65 -21.78 -5.96
N ILE A 52 -23.96 -23.03 -5.62
CA ILE A 52 -23.65 -23.59 -4.29
C ILE A 52 -22.15 -23.55 -4.03
N VAL A 53 -21.34 -24.03 -4.97
CA VAL A 53 -19.87 -24.08 -4.81
C VAL A 53 -19.28 -22.67 -4.69
N ILE A 54 -19.73 -21.73 -5.52
CA ILE A 54 -19.21 -20.35 -5.54
C ILE A 54 -19.63 -19.59 -4.29
N MET A 55 -20.90 -19.70 -3.86
CA MET A 55 -21.36 -19.07 -2.63
C MET A 55 -20.65 -19.64 -1.40
N LEU A 56 -20.53 -20.97 -1.31
CA LEU A 56 -19.82 -21.60 -0.21
C LEU A 56 -18.35 -21.14 -0.16
N GLY A 57 -17.67 -21.13 -1.31
CA GLY A 57 -16.31 -20.64 -1.43
C GLY A 57 -16.15 -19.15 -1.10
N GLY A 58 -17.07 -18.31 -1.56
CA GLY A 58 -17.08 -16.87 -1.29
C GLY A 58 -17.29 -16.54 0.19
N VAL A 59 -18.22 -17.23 0.84
CA VAL A 59 -18.47 -17.10 2.29
C VAL A 59 -17.26 -17.61 3.08
N ALA A 60 -16.69 -18.76 2.69
CA ALA A 60 -15.50 -19.30 3.33
C ALA A 60 -14.33 -18.30 3.25
N LEU A 61 -14.04 -17.73 2.07
CA LEU A 61 -13.01 -16.71 1.90
C LEU A 61 -13.23 -15.47 2.77
N ALA A 62 -14.49 -15.07 2.97
CA ALA A 62 -14.83 -13.88 3.75
C ALA A 62 -14.64 -14.10 5.27
N PHE A 63 -15.09 -15.23 5.80
CA PHE A 63 -15.19 -15.42 7.26
C PHE A 63 -14.08 -16.27 7.88
N VAL A 64 -13.49 -17.19 7.13
CA VAL A 64 -12.49 -18.10 7.68
C VAL A 64 -11.18 -17.36 7.91
N LYS A 65 -10.67 -17.47 9.14
CA LYS A 65 -9.37 -16.98 9.56
C LYS A 65 -8.57 -18.14 10.10
N ILE A 66 -7.33 -18.30 9.64
CA ILE A 66 -6.40 -19.31 10.16
C ILE A 66 -5.24 -18.59 10.83
N GLY A 67 -4.98 -18.88 12.10
CA GLY A 67 -3.88 -18.28 12.87
C GLY A 67 -3.94 -16.75 12.94
N GLY A 68 -5.15 -16.17 13.01
CA GLY A 68 -5.36 -14.72 13.08
C GLY A 68 -5.23 -13.98 11.73
N ARG A 69 -4.89 -14.65 10.64
CA ARG A 69 -4.85 -14.09 9.28
C ARG A 69 -6.10 -14.48 8.50
N SER A 70 -6.58 -13.57 7.65
CA SER A 70 -7.71 -13.86 6.78
C SER A 70 -7.30 -14.81 5.65
N LEU A 71 -8.22 -15.71 5.25
CA LEU A 71 -8.00 -16.65 4.15
C LEU A 71 -7.44 -16.01 2.86
N PRO A 72 -7.92 -14.83 2.40
CA PRO A 72 -7.42 -14.21 1.16
C PRO A 72 -5.93 -13.87 1.23
N VAL A 73 -5.42 -13.49 2.40
CA VAL A 73 -3.99 -13.21 2.61
C VAL A 73 -3.20 -14.50 2.53
N ILE A 74 -3.69 -15.57 3.15
CA ILE A 74 -3.04 -16.88 3.12
C ILE A 74 -2.98 -17.41 1.69
N LEU A 75 -4.10 -17.30 0.96
CA LEU A 75 -4.19 -17.74 -0.43
C LEU A 75 -3.26 -16.94 -1.32
N LYS A 76 -3.21 -15.61 -1.16
CA LYS A 76 -2.23 -14.75 -1.84
C LYS A 76 -0.81 -15.23 -1.55
N ASN A 77 -0.45 -15.39 -0.28
CA ASN A 77 0.89 -15.85 0.11
C ASN A 77 1.20 -17.24 -0.44
N PHE A 78 0.23 -18.15 -0.49
CA PHE A 78 0.38 -19.48 -1.08
C PHE A 78 0.70 -19.40 -2.57
N PHE A 79 -0.07 -18.61 -3.35
CA PHE A 79 0.21 -18.40 -4.76
C PHE A 79 1.57 -17.73 -4.99
N PHE A 80 1.86 -16.64 -4.27
CA PHE A 80 3.17 -15.99 -4.37
C PHE A 80 4.32 -16.94 -4.05
N PHE A 81 4.19 -17.76 -3.01
CA PHE A 81 5.20 -18.74 -2.65
C PHE A 81 5.35 -19.85 -3.70
N SER A 82 4.24 -20.32 -4.29
CA SER A 82 4.26 -21.38 -5.29
C SER A 82 4.84 -20.93 -6.63
N LEU A 83 4.55 -19.69 -7.05
CA LEU A 83 5.08 -19.13 -8.30
C LEU A 83 6.47 -18.50 -8.15
N SER A 84 6.91 -18.20 -6.92
CA SER A 84 8.21 -17.56 -6.73
C SER A 84 9.37 -18.50 -7.05
N PRO A 85 10.42 -18.01 -7.74
CA PRO A 85 11.61 -18.80 -7.98
C PRO A 85 12.33 -19.09 -6.65
N LYS A 86 12.60 -20.36 -6.38
CA LYS A 86 13.26 -20.84 -5.16
C LYS A 86 14.79 -20.77 -5.25
N ILE A 87 15.32 -19.70 -5.87
CA ILE A 87 16.75 -19.52 -6.03
C ILE A 87 17.26 -18.70 -4.84
N TYR A 88 17.81 -19.39 -3.86
CA TYR A 88 18.43 -18.78 -2.70
C TYR A 88 19.91 -18.52 -3.00
N LEU A 89 20.22 -17.37 -3.60
CA LEU A 89 21.61 -16.93 -3.76
C LEU A 89 22.11 -16.36 -2.44
N TRP A 90 23.16 -16.98 -1.89
CA TRP A 90 23.85 -16.42 -0.75
C TRP A 90 24.56 -15.12 -1.17
N LYS A 91 24.02 -13.99 -0.73
CA LYS A 91 24.69 -12.69 -0.84
C LYS A 91 25.41 -12.43 0.48
N LYS A 92 26.75 -12.43 0.46
CA LYS A 92 27.51 -11.81 1.55
C LYS A 92 27.02 -10.37 1.70
N LYS A 93 26.52 -10.02 2.90
CA LYS A 93 26.22 -8.63 3.26
C LYS A 93 27.55 -7.87 3.36
N THR A 94 28.17 -7.56 2.22
CA THR A 94 29.25 -6.58 2.17
C THR A 94 28.58 -5.21 2.12
N GLY A 95 28.34 -4.64 3.30
CA GLY A 95 28.01 -3.23 3.48
C GLY A 95 26.53 -2.86 3.35
N GLY A 96 25.95 -2.45 4.48
CA GLY A 96 24.84 -1.49 4.53
C GLY A 96 23.46 -2.04 4.20
N LEU A 97 22.45 -1.53 4.91
CA LEU A 97 21.05 -1.63 4.52
C LEU A 97 20.90 -1.24 3.03
N PRO A 98 19.93 -1.81 2.28
CA PRO A 98 19.53 -1.19 1.02
C PRO A 98 19.26 0.30 1.33
N PRO A 99 19.75 1.25 0.52
CA PRO A 99 19.38 2.64 0.72
C PRO A 99 17.87 2.65 0.74
N LYS A 100 17.31 3.02 1.89
CA LYS A 100 15.90 3.32 2.02
C LYS A 100 15.69 4.35 0.91
N LEU A 101 14.98 3.95 -0.16
CA LEU A 101 14.39 4.92 -1.06
C LEU A 101 13.44 5.68 -0.14
N ILE A 102 13.97 6.74 0.47
CA ILE A 102 13.19 7.89 0.84
C ILE A 102 12.62 8.26 -0.52
N GLU A 103 11.40 7.81 -0.81
CA GLU A 103 10.57 8.48 -1.78
C GLU A 103 10.67 9.93 -1.36
N LYS A 104 11.44 10.69 -2.13
CA LYS A 104 11.49 12.13 -2.02
C LYS A 104 10.03 12.53 -2.06
N ALA A 105 9.49 12.92 -0.91
CA ALA A 105 8.16 13.49 -0.82
C ALA A 105 8.08 14.50 -1.98
N PRO A 106 7.01 14.48 -2.78
CA PRO A 106 6.87 15.43 -3.86
C PRO A 106 7.19 16.79 -3.25
N GLU A 107 8.22 17.46 -3.77
CA GLU A 107 8.52 18.83 -3.41
C GLU A 107 7.23 19.58 -3.68
N ALA A 108 6.47 19.82 -2.60
CA ALA A 108 5.55 20.91 -2.55
C ALA A 108 6.37 22.09 -3.03
N LYS A 109 5.91 22.69 -4.13
CA LYS A 109 6.38 23.98 -4.57
C LYS A 109 6.08 24.95 -3.43
N GLU A 110 6.98 25.03 -2.47
CA GLU A 110 7.10 26.21 -1.64
C GLU A 110 7.67 27.26 -2.58
N GLU A 111 6.79 28.17 -3.00
CA GLU A 111 7.17 29.45 -3.57
C GLU A 111 8.07 30.14 -2.55
N VAL A 112 9.39 29.95 -2.70
CA VAL A 112 10.38 30.73 -1.98
C VAL A 112 10.16 32.18 -2.44
N PRO A 113 9.81 33.13 -1.55
CA PRO A 113 9.76 34.52 -1.93
C PRO A 113 11.19 34.89 -2.33
N VAL A 114 11.38 35.21 -3.60
CA VAL A 114 12.66 35.64 -4.17
C VAL A 114 13.21 36.74 -3.27
N PRO A 115 14.30 36.54 -2.52
CA PRO A 115 14.89 37.64 -1.79
C PRO A 115 15.42 38.63 -2.83
N THR A 116 14.77 39.78 -2.88
CA THR A 116 15.16 40.96 -3.62
C THR A 116 16.65 41.20 -3.43
N ILE A 117 17.40 41.08 -4.54
CA ILE A 117 18.62 41.84 -4.83
C ILE A 117 19.58 41.89 -3.62
N ALA A 118 20.34 40.82 -3.42
CA ALA A 118 21.58 40.89 -2.67
C ALA A 118 22.44 42.01 -3.30
N GLY A 119 22.69 43.05 -2.50
CA GLY A 119 23.17 44.35 -2.93
C GLY A 119 24.42 44.31 -3.80
N LYS A 120 24.42 45.20 -4.81
CA LYS A 120 25.52 45.50 -5.75
C LYS A 120 26.92 45.23 -5.17
N SER A 121 27.66 44.35 -5.85
CA SER A 121 29.07 44.05 -5.55
C SER A 121 29.92 45.33 -5.60
N ARG A 122 30.36 45.79 -4.42
CA ARG A 122 31.19 46.99 -4.26
C ARG A 122 32.62 46.82 -4.78
N LEU A 123 33.03 45.59 -5.06
CA LEU A 123 34.38 45.30 -5.57
C LEU A 123 34.54 45.79 -7.00
N ASN A 124 33.52 45.64 -7.84
CA ASN A 124 33.57 46.08 -9.23
C ASN A 124 33.48 47.61 -9.37
N THR A 125 32.81 48.29 -8.43
CA THR A 125 32.78 49.76 -8.42
C THR A 125 34.12 50.36 -7.98
N LEU A 126 34.84 49.70 -7.08
CA LEU A 126 36.14 50.16 -6.60
C LEU A 126 37.22 49.97 -7.65
N SER A 127 37.23 48.85 -8.40
CA SER A 127 38.18 48.65 -9.49
C SER A 127 38.04 49.74 -10.56
N THR A 128 36.81 50.05 -10.97
CA THR A 128 36.56 51.13 -11.95
C THR A 128 37.07 52.47 -11.42
N GLN A 129 36.80 52.84 -10.17
CA GLN A 129 37.24 54.13 -9.61
C GLN A 129 38.76 54.32 -9.57
N VAL A 130 39.52 53.26 -9.32
CA VAL A 130 40.99 53.32 -9.35
C VAL A 130 41.47 53.62 -10.78
N GLU A 131 40.88 52.98 -11.78
CA GLU A 131 41.28 53.13 -13.18
C GLU A 131 41.01 54.54 -13.72
N ILE A 132 39.87 55.16 -13.36
CA ILE A 132 39.55 56.54 -13.77
C ILE A 132 40.35 57.63 -13.03
N LYS A 133 40.96 57.35 -11.87
CA LYS A 133 41.67 58.35 -11.06
C LYS A 133 43.17 58.42 -11.33
N THR A 134 43.69 57.50 -12.14
CA THR A 134 45.09 57.49 -12.59
C THR A 134 45.17 57.93 -14.05
N LYS A 135 44.86 59.21 -14.31
CA LYS A 135 45.31 59.93 -15.50
C LYS A 135 45.44 61.43 -15.20
#